data_AF-A0A7C7QDK8-F1
#
_entry.id   AF-A0A7C7QDK8-F1
#
_cell.length_a   1.000
_cell.length_b   1.000
_cell.length_c   1.000
_cell.angle_alpha   90.00
_cell.angle_beta   90.00
_cell.angle_gamma   90.00
#
_symmetry.space_group_name_H-M   'P 1'
#
loop_
_entity.id
_entity.type
_entity.pdbx_description
1 polymer ?
#
loop_
_entity_poly.entity_id
_entity_poly.type
_entity_poly.pdbx_seq_one_letter_code
_entity_poly.pdbx_strand_id
1 'polypeptide(L)' 'MVEVKEPRGWVAIDVNEDNVTAVSSDGEIRRYDLSRLKKAGYDYSWRRQKIQQKYAKDRRVLRKSLAGSQEITITL' A
#
# COMPACT_ATOMS: atom_id res chain seq x y z
N MET A 1 27.06 9.45 31.86
CA MET A 1 26.12 8.51 32.51
C MET A 1 24.83 8.57 31.70
N VAL A 2 24.33 7.45 31.17
CA VAL A 2 23.10 7.41 30.37
C VAL A 2 21.98 6.95 31.29
N GLU A 3 20.94 7.77 31.47
CA GLU A 3 19.74 7.38 32.21
C GLU A 3 18.90 6.44 31.33
N VAL A 4 18.76 5.20 31.77
CA VAL A 4 17.80 4.26 31.19
C VAL A 4 16.45 4.53 31.85
N LYS A 5 15.49 5.06 31.10
CA LYS A 5 14.10 5.23 31.56
C LYS A 5 13.29 3.99 31.22
N GLU A 6 12.46 3.54 32.15
CA GLU A 6 11.50 2.47 31.88
C GLU A 6 10.49 2.92 30.81
N PRO A 7 10.16 2.03 29.84
CA PRO A 7 9.16 2.33 28.84
C PRO A 7 7.80 2.52 29.51
N ARG A 8 7.09 3.58 29.13
CA ARG A 8 5.78 3.95 29.70
C ARG A 8 4.63 3.00 29.31
N GLY A 9 4.90 2.05 28.42
CA GLY A 9 3.90 1.16 27.87
C GLY A 9 4.40 0.45 26.61
N TRP A 10 3.53 -0.34 26.01
CA TRP A 10 3.78 -1.05 24.76
C TRP A 10 2.65 -0.77 23.77
N VAL A 11 2.97 -0.86 22.47
CA VAL A 11 1.99 -0.79 21.38
C VAL A 11 2.18 -2.02 20.52
N ALA A 12 1.15 -2.85 20.42
CA ALA A 12 1.06 -3.93 19.46
C ALA A 12 0.59 -3.37 18.12
N ILE A 13 1.34 -3.65 17.05
CA ILE A 13 1.01 -3.22 15.68
C ILE A 13 0.80 -4.46 14.84
N ASP A 14 -0.39 -4.57 14.24
CA ASP A 14 -0.74 -5.60 13.26
C ASP A 14 -0.92 -4.94 11.88
N VAL A 15 -0.20 -5.46 10.89
CA VAL A 15 -0.15 -4.91 9.53
C VAL A 15 -0.74 -5.92 8.56
N ASN A 16 -1.85 -5.56 7.94
CA ASN A 16 -2.54 -6.32 6.91
C ASN A 16 -2.48 -5.58 5.57
N GLU A 17 -2.86 -6.27 4.49
CA GLU A 17 -2.87 -5.70 3.13
C GLU A 17 -3.85 -4.52 2.97
N ASP A 18 -4.92 -4.51 3.77
CA ASP A 18 -6.01 -3.54 3.69
C ASP A 18 -6.12 -2.66 4.93
N ASN A 19 -5.31 -2.89 5.98
CA ASN A 19 -5.37 -2.08 7.19
C ASN A 19 -4.11 -2.19 8.05
N VAL A 20 -3.89 -1.18 8.90
CA VAL A 20 -2.96 -1.26 10.03
C VAL A 20 -3.76 -1.05 11.31
N THR A 21 -3.57 -1.94 12.28
CA THR A 21 -4.21 -1.85 13.60
C THR A 21 -3.13 -1.67 14.67
N ALA A 22 -3.31 -0.67 15.53
CA ALA A 22 -2.44 -0.41 16.68
C ALA A 22 -3.26 -0.50 17.97
N VAL A 23 -2.75 -1.24 18.95
CA VAL A 23 -3.35 -1.39 20.28
C VAL A 23 -2.28 -1.10 21.33
N SER A 24 -2.53 -0.11 22.18
CA SER A 24 -1.61 0.27 23.25
C SER A 24 -1.98 -0.37 24.59
N SER A 25 -1.00 -0.44 25.48
CA SER A 25 -1.14 -0.97 26.84
C SER A 25 -2.13 -0.20 27.73
N ASP A 26 -2.46 1.04 27.38
CA ASP A 26 -3.46 1.88 28.05
C ASP A 26 -4.88 1.71 27.46
N GLY A 27 -5.05 0.83 26.47
CA GLY A 27 -6.34 0.49 25.87
C GLY A 27 -6.74 1.37 24.68
N GLU A 28 -5.89 2.29 24.21
CA GLU A 28 -6.13 3.00 22.96
C GLU A 28 -6.04 2.05 21.76
N ILE A 29 -7.06 2.09 20.90
CA ILE A 29 -7.12 1.29 19.67
C ILE A 29 -7.21 2.25 18.48
N ARG A 30 -6.28 2.13 17.54
CA ARG A 30 -6.30 2.86 16.26
C ARG A 30 -6.33 1.88 15.11
N ARG A 31 -7.21 2.14 14.13
CA ARG A 31 -7.30 1.39 12.89
C ARG A 31 -7.20 2.33 11.70
N TYR A 32 -6.23 2.08 10.85
CA TYR A 32 -6.02 2.81 9.60
C TYR A 32 -6.53 1.93 8.45
N ASP A 33 -7.56 2.39 7.75
CA ASP A 33 -8.13 1.70 6.59
C ASP A 33 -7.31 2.01 5.32
N LEU A 34 -6.72 0.97 4.73
CA LEU A 34 -5.94 1.01 3.49
C LEU A 34 -6.67 0.34 2.33
N SER A 35 -7.95 -0.05 2.50
CA SER A 35 -8.75 -0.73 1.47
C SER A 35 -8.83 0.06 0.17
N ARG A 36 -8.88 1.40 0.24
CA ARG A 36 -8.87 2.30 -0.92
C ARG A 36 -7.53 2.24 -1.67
N LEU A 37 -6.43 2.12 -0.93
CA LEU A 37 -5.07 1.98 -1.48
C LEU A 37 -4.95 0.65 -2.23
N LYS A 38 -5.36 -0.44 -1.58
CA LYS A 38 -5.40 -1.79 -2.15
C LYS A 38 -6.23 -1.82 -3.42
N LYS A 39 -7.45 -1.26 -3.39
CA LYS A 39 -8.33 -1.21 -4.57
C LYS A 39 -7.71 -0.45 -5.72
N ALA A 40 -7.08 0.71 -5.45
CA ALA A 40 -6.41 1.49 -6.48
C ALA A 40 -5.23 0.74 -7.11
N GLY A 41 -4.40 0.07 -6.29
CA GLY A 41 -3.30 -0.77 -6.75
C GLY A 41 -3.77 -1.99 -7.54
N TYR A 42 -4.83 -2.67 -7.08
CA TYR A 42 -5.42 -3.82 -7.76
C TYR A 42 -5.99 -3.43 -9.12
N ASP A 43 -6.81 -2.37 -9.19
CA ASP A 43 -7.39 -1.87 -10.43
C ASP A 43 -6.30 -1.44 -11.43
N TYR A 44 -5.23 -0.81 -10.95
CA TYR A 44 -4.06 -0.49 -11.78
C TYR A 44 -3.40 -1.76 -12.32
N SER A 45 -3.09 -2.74 -11.45
CA SER A 45 -2.44 -3.99 -11.85
C SER A 45 -3.26 -4.77 -12.89
N TRP A 46 -4.58 -4.80 -12.71
CA TRP A 46 -5.51 -5.48 -13.60
C TRP A 46 -5.61 -4.78 -14.96
N ARG A 47 -5.72 -3.45 -14.98
CA ARG A 47 -5.71 -2.65 -16.22
C ARG A 47 -4.39 -2.83 -16.97
N ARG A 48 -3.26 -2.80 -16.26
CA ARG A 48 -1.92 -3.03 -16.83
C ARG A 48 -1.80 -4.42 -17.46
N GLN A 49 -2.25 -5.46 -16.77
CA GLN A 49 -2.27 -6.83 -17.32
C GLN A 49 -3.14 -6.95 -18.57
N LYS A 50 -4.35 -6.36 -18.58
CA LYS A 50 -5.23 -6.33 -19.76
C LYS A 50 -4.56 -5.69 -20.98
N ILE A 51 -3.87 -4.56 -20.78
CA ILE A 51 -3.12 -3.86 -21.84
C ILE A 51 -1.97 -4.74 -22.34
N GLN A 52 -1.21 -5.36 -21.44
CA GLN A 52 -0.11 -6.25 -21.77
C GLN A 52 -0.59 -7.46 -22.59
N GLN A 53 -1.69 -8.11 -22.20
CA GLN A 53 -2.28 -9.22 -22.95
C GLN A 53 -2.76 -8.78 -24.33
N LYS A 54 -3.45 -7.64 -24.43
CA LYS A 54 -4.02 -7.12 -25.68
C LYS A 54 -2.96 -6.78 -26.71
N TYR A 55 -1.84 -6.19 -26.28
CA TYR A 55 -0.79 -5.71 -27.17
C TYR A 55 0.50 -6.54 -27.09
N ALA A 56 0.42 -7.79 -26.61
CA ALA A 56 1.58 -8.66 -26.41
C ALA A 56 2.44 -8.84 -27.68
N LYS A 57 1.82 -8.78 -28.87
CA LYS A 57 2.49 -8.94 -30.18
C LYS A 57 2.97 -7.63 -30.81
N ASP A 58 2.54 -6.48 -30.31
CA ASP A 58 2.94 -5.16 -30.83
C ASP A 58 3.62 -4.34 -29.73
N ARG A 59 4.94 -4.45 -29.68
CA ARG A 59 5.78 -3.80 -28.67
C ARG A 59 5.72 -2.27 -28.73
N ARG A 60 5.47 -1.69 -29.91
CA ARG A 60 5.39 -0.23 -30.10
C ARG A 60 4.10 0.30 -29.50
N VAL A 61 2.97 -0.34 -29.80
CA VAL A 61 1.67 0.04 -29.24
C VAL A 61 1.64 -0.22 -27.74
N LEU A 62 2.17 -1.36 -27.28
CA LEU A 62 2.28 -1.68 -25.86
C LEU A 62 3.00 -0.59 -25.06
N ARG A 63 4.17 -0.13 -25.55
CA ARG A 63 4.91 0.96 -24.90
C ARG A 63 4.09 2.25 -24.81
N LYS A 64 3.38 2.61 -25.89
CA LYS A 64 2.54 3.81 -25.93
C LYS A 64 1.34 3.70 -24.98
N SER A 65 0.71 2.53 -24.89
CA SER A 65 -0.44 2.28 -24.01
C SER A 65 -0.06 2.23 -22.52
N LEU A 66 1.15 1.74 -22.19
CA LEU A 66 1.66 1.74 -20.83
C LEU A 66 2.17 3.11 -20.37
N ALA A 67 2.65 3.97 -21.28
CA ALA A 67 3.15 5.30 -20.94
C ALA A 67 2.11 6.23 -20.29
N GLY A 68 0.81 5.98 -20.50
CA GLY A 68 -0.27 6.71 -19.82
C GLY A 68 -0.70 6.11 -18.48
N SER A 69 -0.13 4.97 -18.07
CA SER A 69 -0.47 4.29 -16.81
C SER A 69 0.42 4.83 -15.69
N GLN A 70 0.04 5.97 -15.10
CA GLN A 70 0.78 6.60 -13.99
C GLN A 70 1.02 5.65 -12.81
N GLU A 71 2.22 5.69 -12.24
CA GLU A 71 2.50 5.13 -10.92
C GLU A 71 1.73 5.93 -9.86
N ILE A 72 0.98 5.24 -9.00
CA ILE A 72 0.35 5.85 -7.84
C ILE A 72 1.46 6.12 -6.83
N THR A 73 1.96 7.36 -6.78
CA THR A 73 2.88 7.79 -5.72
C THR A 73 2.05 8.18 -4.50
N ILE A 74 2.17 7.42 -3.42
CA ILE A 74 1.52 7.73 -2.14
C ILE A 74 2.60 8.34 -1.24
N THR A 75 2.49 9.64 -0.96
CA THR A 75 3.29 10.29 0.09
C THR A 75 2.64 9.95 1.44
N LEU A 76 3.37 9.26 2.32
CA LEU A 76 2.97 8.95 3.69
C LEU A 76 3.39 10.07 4.66
#